data_AF-A0A7W7HP32-F1
#
_entry.id   AF-A0A7W7HP32-F1
#
_cell.length_a   1.000
_cell.length_b   1.000
_cell.length_c   1.000
_cell.angle_alpha   90.00
_cell.angle_beta   90.00
_cell.angle_gamma   90.00
#
_symmetry.space_group_name_H-M   'P 1'
#
loop_
_entity.id
_entity.type
_entity.pdbx_description
1 polymer ?
#
loop_
_entity_poly.entity_id
_entity_poly.type
_entity_poly.pdbx_seq_one_letter_code
_entity_poly.pdbx_strand_id
1 'polypeptide(L)'
;MISFETVRAEALFASPAATGADLTRAETDRLITEEIRARGGIPGCAAELATRYGEAPEIAAYRMRWALRVVHDNYHLVAPLERVR
;
A
#
# COMPACT_ATOMS: atom_id res chain seq x y z
N MET A 1 -15.35 -5.15 7.14
CA MET A 1 -14.59 -5.99 6.19
C MET A 1 -13.53 -5.10 5.58
N ILE A 2 -12.25 -5.34 5.86
CA ILE A 2 -11.15 -4.55 5.28
C ILE A 2 -11.02 -4.95 3.81
N SER A 3 -10.95 -3.98 2.90
CA SER A 3 -10.73 -4.22 1.47
C SER A 3 -9.30 -4.72 1.22
N PHE A 4 -9.08 -5.56 0.20
CA PHE A 4 -7.73 -5.94 -0.24
C PHE A 4 -6.85 -4.72 -0.57
N GLU A 5 -7.46 -3.61 -1.00
CA GLU A 5 -6.74 -2.38 -1.31
C GLU A 5 -6.22 -1.68 -0.06
N THR A 6 -7.02 -1.70 1.00
CA THR A 6 -6.61 -1.17 2.30
C THR A 6 -5.42 -1.96 2.84
N VAL A 7 -5.46 -3.29 2.78
CA VAL A 7 -4.33 -4.14 3.19
C VAL A 7 -3.06 -3.82 2.40
N ARG A 8 -3.16 -3.68 1.07
CA ARG A 8 -2.03 -3.31 0.22
C ARG A 8 -1.47 -1.93 0.57
N ALA A 9 -2.35 -0.96 0.81
CA ALA A 9 -1.95 0.40 1.17
C ALA A 9 -1.26 0.43 2.55
N GLU A 10 -1.73 -0.35 3.52
CA GLU A 10 -1.11 -0.47 4.84
C GLU A 10 0.29 -1.09 4.77
N ALA A 11 0.46 -2.15 3.97
CA ALA A 11 1.77 -2.76 3.75
C ALA A 11 2.72 -1.80 3.02
N LEU A 12 2.25 -1.12 1.97
CA LEU A 12 3.06 -0.14 1.24
C LEU A 12 3.43 1.07 2.12
N PHE A 13 2.52 1.51 2.98
CA PHE A 13 2.79 2.53 3.97
C PHE A 13 3.92 2.11 4.92
N ALA A 14 3.96 0.85 5.36
CA ALA A 14 5.01 0.35 6.26
C ALA A 14 6.38 0.18 5.56
N SER A 15 6.40 0.17 4.23
CA SER A 15 7.62 -0.07 3.42
C SER A 15 8.66 1.04 3.53
N PRO A 16 9.92 0.80 3.14
CA PRO A 16 10.96 1.84 3.08
C PRO A 16 10.82 2.78 1.89
N ALA A 17 9.80 2.61 1.02
CA ALA A 17 9.64 3.44 -0.16
C ALA A 17 9.39 4.92 0.19
N ALA A 18 10.05 5.80 -0.58
CA ALA A 18 9.90 7.24 -0.45
C ALA A 18 8.50 7.67 -0.91
N THR A 19 7.87 8.54 -0.13
CA THR A 19 6.60 9.16 -0.53
C THR A 19 6.83 9.99 -1.80
N GLY A 20 6.02 9.75 -2.83
CA GLY A 20 6.17 10.38 -4.16
C GLY A 20 6.99 9.57 -5.17
N ALA A 21 7.50 8.40 -4.80
CA ALA A 21 8.07 7.46 -5.77
C ALA A 21 6.99 7.01 -6.77
N ASP A 22 7.36 6.97 -8.05
CA ASP A 22 6.57 6.37 -9.11
C ASP A 22 6.89 4.88 -9.15
N LEU A 23 6.00 4.06 -8.59
CA LEU A 23 6.19 2.62 -8.44
C LEU A 23 5.38 1.88 -9.49
N THR A 24 6.05 0.99 -10.22
CA THR A 24 5.37 0.03 -11.07
C THR A 24 4.59 -0.99 -10.24
N ARG A 25 3.66 -1.71 -10.88
CA ARG A 25 2.90 -2.77 -10.21
C ARG A 25 3.80 -3.87 -9.64
N ALA A 26 4.84 -4.26 -10.37
CA ALA A 26 5.76 -5.29 -9.93
C ALA A 26 6.58 -4.86 -8.70
N GLU A 27 7.05 -3.62 -8.67
CA GLU A 27 7.75 -3.06 -7.51
C GLU A 27 6.81 -2.94 -6.31
N THR A 28 5.57 -2.53 -6.55
CA THR A 28 4.52 -2.44 -5.52
C THR A 28 4.22 -3.82 -4.92
N ASP A 29 4.02 -4.84 -5.75
CA ASP A 29 3.79 -6.22 -5.32
C ASP A 29 4.98 -6.76 -4.49
N ARG A 30 6.21 -6.47 -4.91
CA ARG A 30 7.43 -6.88 -4.21
C ARG A 30 7.50 -6.25 -2.82
N LEU A 31 7.35 -4.93 -2.73
CA LEU A 31 7.40 -4.19 -1.47
C LEU A 31 6.30 -4.65 -0.49
N ILE A 32 5.08 -4.83 -0.98
CA ILE A 32 3.96 -5.33 -0.16
C ILE A 32 4.28 -6.72 0.40
N THR A 33 4.79 -7.62 -0.44
CA THR A 33 5.12 -8.98 -0.02
C THR A 33 6.25 -9.02 1.01
N GLU A 34 7.29 -8.21 0.80
CA GLU A 34 8.42 -8.08 1.71
C GLU A 34 7.98 -7.54 3.08
N GLU A 35 7.17 -6.48 3.11
CA GLU A 35 6.68 -5.90 4.37
C GLU A 35 5.72 -6.82 5.11
N ILE A 36 4.78 -7.46 4.43
CA ILE A 36 3.87 -8.42 5.07
C ILE A 36 4.69 -9.54 5.73
N ARG A 37 5.75 -10.04 5.09
CA ARG A 37 6.62 -11.06 5.68
C ARG A 37 7.43 -10.51 6.85
N ALA A 38 8.03 -9.33 6.70
CA ALA A 38 8.87 -8.71 7.73
C ALA A 38 8.09 -8.37 9.01
N ARG A 39 6.79 -8.07 8.89
CA ARG A 39 5.93 -7.68 10.02
C ARG A 39 5.12 -8.84 10.62
N GLY A 40 5.31 -10.07 10.16
CA GLY A 40 4.56 -11.22 10.68
C GLY A 40 3.10 -11.29 10.21
N GLY A 41 2.81 -10.73 9.03
CA GLY A 41 1.50 -10.73 8.39
C GLY A 41 0.80 -9.37 8.42
N ILE A 42 -0.40 -9.33 7.83
CA ILE A 42 -1.25 -8.13 7.73
C ILE A 42 -1.50 -7.46 9.10
N PRO A 43 -1.78 -8.21 10.20
CA PRO A 43 -1.99 -7.57 11.51
C PRO A 43 -0.76 -6.81 12.02
N GLY A 44 0.45 -7.27 11.68
CA GLY A 44 1.69 -6.61 12.06
C GLY A 44 1.92 -5.30 11.31
N CYS A 45 1.52 -5.21 10.04
CA CYS A 45 1.54 -3.94 9.30
C CYS A 45 0.63 -2.90 10.00
N ALA A 46 -0.58 -3.29 10.40
CA ALA A 46 -1.51 -2.40 11.10
C ALA A 46 -0.99 -1.95 12.49
N ALA A 47 -0.34 -2.85 13.25
CA ALA A 47 0.26 -2.51 14.53
C ALA A 47 1.44 -1.53 14.40
N GLU A 48 2.24 -1.69 13.34
CA GLU A 48 3.38 -0.84 13.02
C GLU A 48 2.94 0.59 12.64
N LEU A 49 1.85 0.71 11.89
CA LEU A 49 1.17 1.97 11.58
C LEU A 49 0.80 2.74 12.84
N ALA A 50 0.12 2.08 13.77
CA ALA A 50 -0.32 2.68 15.02
C ALA A 50 0.88 3.11 15.90
N THR A 51 1.92 2.29 15.96
CA THR A 51 3.10 2.54 16.79
C THR A 51 3.96 3.70 16.26
N ARG A 52 4.29 3.70 14.96
CA ARG A 52 5.24 4.69 14.41
C ARG A 52 4.61 6.04 14.11
N TYR A 53 3.32 6.07 13.78
CA TYR A 53 2.68 7.29 13.27
C TYR A 53 1.52 7.79 14.14
N GLY A 54 1.25 7.14 15.27
CA GLY A 54 0.26 7.62 16.25
C GLY A 54 0.59 8.98 16.85
N GLU A 55 1.87 9.37 16.87
CA GLU A 55 2.34 10.65 17.43
C GLU A 55 2.38 11.80 16.40
N ALA A 56 2.24 11.51 15.11
CA ALA A 56 2.32 12.49 14.01
C ALA A 56 1.26 12.21 12.93
N PRO A 57 -0.03 12.46 13.22
CA PRO A 57 -1.14 12.06 12.36
C PRO A 57 -1.12 12.75 10.99
N GLU A 58 -0.57 13.95 10.85
CA GLU A 58 -0.45 14.66 9.57
C GLU A 58 0.52 13.96 8.63
N ILE A 59 1.67 13.50 9.17
CA ILE A 59 2.68 12.75 8.42
C ILE A 59 2.09 11.39 8.01
N ALA A 60 1.37 10.75 8.92
CA ALA A 60 0.64 9.50 8.65
C ALA A 60 -0.37 9.68 7.52
N ALA A 61 -1.19 10.73 7.58
CA ALA A 61 -2.21 11.01 6.58
C ALA A 61 -1.60 11.28 5.20
N TYR A 62 -0.52 12.05 5.14
CA TYR A 62 0.20 12.33 3.89
C TYR A 62 0.73 11.05 3.25
N ARG A 63 1.40 10.20 4.03
CA ARG A 63 1.95 8.92 3.54
C ARG A 63 0.85 7.93 3.15
N MET A 64 -0.24 7.85 3.91
CA MET A 64 -1.37 6.96 3.60
C MET A 64 -2.08 7.39 2.31
N ARG A 65 -2.25 8.71 2.08
CA ARG A 65 -2.80 9.23 0.81
C ARG A 65 -1.96 8.82 -0.40
N TRP A 66 -0.62 8.90 -0.27
CA TRP A 66 0.28 8.43 -1.32
C TRP A 66 0.15 6.91 -1.54
N ALA A 67 0.17 6.11 -0.48
CA ALA A 67 0.05 4.65 -0.60
C ALA A 67 -1.27 4.23 -1.26
N LEU A 68 -2.39 4.86 -0.88
CA LEU A 68 -3.69 4.65 -1.50
C LEU A 68 -3.69 5.05 -2.98
N ARG A 69 -3.03 6.14 -3.36
CA ARG A 69 -2.89 6.54 -4.78
C ARG A 69 -2.12 5.48 -5.57
N VAL A 70 -0.96 5.04 -5.09
CA VAL A 70 -0.15 4.01 -5.78
C VAL A 70 -0.92 2.70 -5.93
N VAL A 71 -1.65 2.27 -4.89
CA VAL A 71 -2.49 1.08 -4.96
C VAL A 71 -3.67 1.30 -5.93
N HIS A 72 -4.27 2.48 -5.92
CA HIS A 72 -5.32 2.77 -6.89
C HIS A 72 -4.78 2.66 -8.32
N ASP A 73 -3.69 3.34 -8.63
CA ASP A 73 -3.14 3.43 -9.99
C ASP A 73 -2.64 2.08 -10.52
N ASN A 74 -2.08 1.22 -9.65
CA ASN A 74 -1.54 -0.08 -10.05
C ASN A 74 -2.53 -1.24 -10.02
N TYR A 75 -3.65 -1.11 -9.30
CA TYR A 75 -4.64 -2.19 -9.14
C TYR A 75 -6.05 -1.84 -9.66
N HIS A 76 -6.33 -0.58 -10.02
CA HIS A 76 -7.54 -0.15 -10.75
C HIS A 76 -7.34 -0.02 -12.26
N LEU A 77 -6.27 -0.58 -12.83
CA LEU A 77 -6.24 -0.80 -14.28
C LEU A 77 -7.36 -1.78 -14.64
N VAL A 78 -8.48 -1.20 -15.06
CA VAL A 78 -9.55 -1.87 -15.80
C VAL A 78 -8.86 -2.71 -16.87
N ALA A 79 -9.16 -4.01 -16.91
CA ALA A 79 -8.74 -4.85 -18.03
C ALA A 79 -9.01 -4.08 -19.34
N PRO A 80 -8.10 -4.11 -20.34
CA PRO A 80 -8.48 -3.67 -21.67
C PRO A 80 -9.79 -4.40 -21.98
N LEU A 81 -10.84 -3.66 -22.32
CA LEU A 81 -12.07 -4.26 -22.83
C LEU A 81 -11.66 -5.00 -24.11
N GLU A 82 -11.25 -6.27 -23.98
CA GLU A 82 -11.12 -7.16 -25.11
C GLU A 82 -12.51 -7.23 -25.73
N ARG A 83 -12.56 -6.57 -26.90
CA ARG A 83 -13.68 -6.42 -27.78
C ARG A 83 -14.52 -7.69 -27.79
N VAL A 84 -15.78 -7.53 -27.42
CA VAL A 84 -16.88 -8.40 -27.84
C VAL A 84 -16.62 -8.84 -29.27
N ARG A 85 -16.42 -10.14 -29.47
CA ARG A 85 -16.38 -10.77 -30.79
C ARG A 85 -17.42 -11.88 -30.82
#